data_AF-A0AA51RW34-F1
#
_entry.id   AF-A0AA51RW34-F1
#
_cell.length_a   1.000
_cell.length_b   1.000
_cell.length_c   1.000
_cell.angle_alpha   90.00
_cell.angle_beta   90.00
_cell.angle_gamma   90.00
#
_symmetry.space_group_name_H-M   'P 1'
#
loop_
_entity.id
_entity.type
_entity.pdbx_description
1 polymer ?
#
loop_
_entity_poly.entity_id
_entity_poly.type
_entity_poly.pdbx_seq_one_letter_code
_entity_poly.pdbx_strand_id
1 'polypeptide(L)'
;MSLLKTSPVQWSRLTIVFAWLYHGLFLKLIAIAPLEWQMSSSLGLTEQGTYWFIKIAGALEVCWAVMFFAFYRNNLVIALNIIALLSLVFAVALLQFELLIEAFNPVTTNASLVVLSLIIYQDNLKAQNSAKPH
;
A
#
# COMPACT_ATOMS: atom_id res chain seq x y z
N MET A 1 28.19 -11.29 2.55
CA MET A 1 26.87 -10.72 2.92
C MET A 1 26.78 -9.24 2.51
N SER A 2 26.94 -8.90 1.21
CA SER A 2 26.83 -7.51 0.71
C SER A 2 26.06 -7.38 -0.61
N LEU A 3 25.46 -8.46 -1.11
CA LEU A 3 24.88 -8.52 -2.46
C LEU A 3 23.45 -7.95 -2.59
N LEU A 4 22.86 -7.35 -1.54
CA LEU A 4 21.42 -7.04 -1.56
C LEU A 4 21.02 -5.59 -1.27
N LYS A 5 21.95 -4.68 -0.98
CA LYS A 5 21.60 -3.27 -0.77
C LYS A 5 21.81 -2.46 -2.05
N THR A 6 21.00 -2.71 -3.08
CA THR A 6 20.95 -1.79 -4.22
C THR A 6 20.13 -0.56 -3.82
N SER A 7 20.57 0.62 -4.28
CA SER A 7 19.88 1.88 -4.02
C SER A 7 18.40 1.85 -4.48
N PRO A 8 18.04 1.28 -5.65
CA PRO A 8 16.64 1.20 -6.09
C PRO A 8 15.73 0.42 -5.13
N VAL A 9 16.20 -0.70 -4.57
CA VAL A 9 15.39 -1.52 -3.66
C VAL A 9 15.08 -0.76 -2.36
N GLN A 10 16.05 -0.01 -1.82
CA GLN A 10 15.79 0.78 -0.61
C GLN A 10 14.87 1.97 -0.90
N TRP A 11 15.02 2.64 -2.04
CA TRP A 11 14.10 3.71 -2.43
C TRP A 11 12.68 3.18 -2.63
N SER A 12 12.51 2.08 -3.36
CA SER A 12 11.20 1.40 -3.49
C SER A 12 10.59 1.07 -2.13
N ARG A 13 11.38 0.48 -1.23
CA ARG A 13 10.93 0.13 0.13
C ARG A 13 10.45 1.36 0.90
N LEU A 14 11.27 2.41 0.95
CA LEU A 14 10.96 3.62 1.70
C LEU A 14 9.76 4.36 1.11
N THR A 15 9.63 4.43 -0.22
CA THR A 15 8.48 5.05 -0.87
C THR A 15 7.18 4.30 -0.59
N ILE A 16 7.18 2.96 -0.66
CA ILE A 16 5.99 2.15 -0.33
C ILE A 16 5.59 2.34 1.15
N VAL A 17 6.58 2.29 2.06
CA VAL A 17 6.34 2.48 3.50
C VAL A 17 5.81 3.87 3.77
N PHE A 18 6.40 4.90 3.15
CA PHE A 18 5.93 6.27 3.27
C PHE A 18 4.49 6.42 2.81
N ALA A 19 4.12 5.84 1.66
CA ALA A 19 2.76 5.92 1.16
C ALA A 19 1.75 5.34 2.16
N TRP A 20 1.92 4.08 2.58
CA TRP A 20 1.03 3.45 3.55
C TRP A 20 0.98 4.21 4.88
N LEU A 21 2.14 4.65 5.37
CA LEU A 21 2.22 5.39 6.63
C LEU A 21 1.52 6.75 6.52
N TYR A 22 1.70 7.48 5.42
CA TYR A 22 1.08 8.78 5.22
C TYR A 22 -0.43 8.67 5.07
N HIS A 23 -0.92 7.75 4.24
CA HIS A 23 -2.36 7.52 4.08
C HIS A 23 -3.01 7.08 5.40
N GLY A 24 -2.40 6.14 6.12
CA GLY A 24 -2.98 5.64 7.37
C GLY A 24 -2.90 6.65 8.50
N LEU A 25 -1.74 7.26 8.68
CA LEU A 25 -1.50 8.15 9.81
C LEU A 25 -2.15 9.52 9.58
N PHE A 26 -1.82 10.20 8.47
CA PHE A 26 -2.26 11.58 8.27
C PHE A 26 -3.71 11.67 7.80
N LEU A 27 -4.11 10.85 6.83
CA LEU A 27 -5.43 10.99 6.19
C LEU A 27 -6.55 10.26 6.91
N LYS A 28 -6.24 9.37 7.86
CA LYS A 28 -7.23 8.61 8.62
C LYS A 28 -7.11 8.78 10.14
N LEU A 29 -5.92 8.62 10.73
CA LEU A 29 -5.76 8.65 12.18
C LEU A 29 -5.67 10.07 12.78
N ILE A 30 -4.83 10.94 12.23
CA ILE A 30 -4.64 12.33 12.70
C ILE A 30 -5.82 13.19 12.22
N ALA A 31 -5.97 13.30 10.91
CA ALA A 31 -7.12 13.92 10.28
C ALA A 31 -7.93 12.84 9.57
N ILE A 32 -9.24 13.05 9.41
CA ILE A 32 -10.02 12.28 8.45
C ILE A 32 -10.16 13.17 7.23
N ALA A 33 -9.53 12.80 6.12
CA ALA A 33 -9.67 13.53 4.88
C ALA A 33 -11.12 13.45 4.37
N PRO A 34 -11.68 14.52 3.77
CA PRO A 34 -13.05 14.51 3.26
C PRO A 34 -13.34 13.35 2.28
N LEU A 35 -12.34 13.00 1.46
CA LEU A 35 -12.46 11.90 0.51
C LEU A 35 -12.58 10.53 1.19
N GLU A 36 -11.83 10.29 2.26
CA GLU A 36 -11.90 9.05 3.05
C GLU A 36 -13.28 8.90 3.70
N TRP A 37 -13.85 10.02 4.16
CA TRP A 37 -15.23 10.07 4.66
C TRP A 37 -16.25 9.76 3.58
N GLN A 38 -16.17 10.46 2.44
CA GLN A 38 -17.07 10.23 1.30
C GLN A 38 -17.07 8.77 0.86
N MET A 39 -15.88 8.19 0.63
CA MET A 39 -15.73 6.79 0.23
C MET A 39 -16.25 5.81 1.29
N SER A 40 -15.96 6.03 2.57
CA SER A 40 -16.37 5.09 3.61
C SER A 40 -17.86 5.17 3.90
N SER A 41 -18.46 6.36 3.80
CA SER A 41 -19.89 6.56 3.98
C SER A 41 -20.72 5.95 2.83
N SER A 42 -20.15 5.78 1.64
CA SER A 42 -20.83 5.14 0.51
C SER A 42 -21.10 3.64 0.73
N LEU A 43 -20.54 3.05 1.80
CA LEU A 43 -20.88 1.71 2.27
C LEU A 43 -22.25 1.64 2.99
N GLY A 44 -22.92 2.77 3.23
CA GLY A 44 -24.20 2.84 3.94
C GLY A 44 -24.07 2.67 5.45
N LEU A 45 -22.88 2.91 6.01
CA LEU A 45 -22.62 2.88 7.45
C LEU A 45 -23.24 4.10 8.14
N THR A 46 -23.52 3.98 9.44
CA THR A 46 -23.86 5.15 10.28
C THR A 46 -22.66 6.08 10.38
N GLU A 47 -22.88 7.33 10.82
CA GLU A 47 -21.78 8.30 11.04
C GLU A 47 -20.72 7.72 12.00
N GLN A 48 -21.15 7.16 13.13
CA GLN A 48 -20.26 6.51 14.10
C GLN A 48 -19.57 5.28 13.50
N GLY A 49 -20.28 4.48 12.70
CA GLY A 49 -19.70 3.32 12.02
C GLY A 49 -18.64 3.71 10.99
N THR A 50 -18.90 4.76 10.20
CA THR A 50 -17.97 5.34 9.22
C THR A 50 -16.71 5.85 9.90
N TYR A 51 -16.86 6.60 11.01
CA TYR A 51 -15.73 7.08 11.79
C TYR A 51 -14.81 5.94 12.24
N TRP A 52 -15.36 4.91 12.88
CA TRP A 52 -14.55 3.79 13.38
C TRP A 52 -13.97 2.95 12.25
N PHE A 53 -14.70 2.75 11.16
CA PHE A 53 -14.20 2.08 9.97
C PHE A 53 -12.94 2.77 9.44
N ILE A 54 -12.98 4.10 9.27
CA ILE A 54 -11.82 4.87 8.81
C ILE A 54 -10.66 4.76 9.80
N LYS A 55 -10.90 4.87 11.11
CA LYS A 55 -9.84 4.76 12.12
C LYS A 55 -9.18 3.38 12.13
N ILE A 56 -9.98 2.32 12.01
CA ILE A 56 -9.46 0.94 11.93
C ILE A 56 -8.66 0.75 10.64
N ALA A 57 -9.18 1.22 9.51
CA ALA A 57 -8.45 1.18 8.24
C ALA A 57 -7.10 1.91 8.36
N GLY A 58 -7.07 3.10 8.95
CA GLY A 58 -5.85 3.85 9.19
C GLY A 58 -4.84 3.11 10.08
N ALA A 59 -5.30 2.48 11.15
CA ALA A 59 -4.44 1.65 12.00
C ALA A 59 -3.86 0.44 11.24
N LEU A 60 -4.67 -0.23 10.41
CA LEU A 60 -4.22 -1.34 9.58
C LEU A 60 -3.19 -0.90 8.54
N GLU A 61 -3.37 0.27 7.91
CA GLU A 61 -2.41 0.85 6.97
C GLU A 61 -1.05 1.15 7.64
N VAL A 62 -1.06 1.72 8.85
CA VAL A 62 0.16 1.97 9.63
C VAL A 62 0.84 0.65 10.03
N CYS A 63 0.09 -0.33 10.51
CA CYS A 63 0.61 -1.66 10.81
C CYS A 63 1.21 -2.33 9.58
N TRP A 64 0.56 -2.19 8.42
CA TRP A 64 1.05 -2.70 7.15
C TRP A 64 2.36 -2.02 6.72
N ALA A 65 2.46 -0.69 6.89
CA ALA A 65 3.69 0.05 6.61
C ALA A 65 4.88 -0.48 7.43
N VAL A 66 4.68 -0.71 8.73
CA VAL A 66 5.71 -1.25 9.63
C VAL A 66 6.08 -2.69 9.26
N MET A 67 5.08 -3.53 8.97
CA MET A 67 5.28 -4.90 8.55
C MET A 67 6.05 -4.97 7.22
N PHE A 68 5.64 -4.20 6.22
CA PHE A 68 6.31 -4.14 4.92
C PHE A 68 7.74 -3.63 5.08
N PHE A 69 7.96 -2.60 5.91
CA PHE A 69 9.30 -2.11 6.21
C PHE A 69 10.20 -3.23 6.76
N ALA A 70 9.74 -3.99 7.76
CA ALA A 70 10.53 -5.04 8.39
C ALA A 70 10.76 -6.25 7.47
N PHE A 71 9.74 -6.65 6.70
CA PHE A 71 9.70 -7.94 6.02
C PHE A 71 9.70 -7.86 4.49
N TYR A 72 10.16 -6.74 3.90
CA TYR A 72 10.27 -6.57 2.44
C TYR A 72 11.11 -7.62 1.69
N ARG A 73 11.88 -8.45 2.40
CA ARG A 73 12.62 -9.60 1.83
C ARG A 73 11.80 -10.88 1.69
N ASN A 74 10.62 -10.90 2.28
CA ASN A 74 9.68 -12.01 2.15
C ASN A 74 8.80 -11.78 0.92
N ASN A 75 8.89 -12.69 -0.06
CA ASN A 75 8.11 -12.63 -1.30
C ASN A 75 6.60 -12.68 -1.06
N LEU A 76 6.12 -13.33 0.01
CA LEU A 76 4.72 -13.33 0.38
C LEU A 76 4.24 -11.94 0.81
N VAL A 77 5.05 -11.20 1.57
CA VAL A 77 4.74 -9.83 2.01
C VAL A 77 4.62 -8.89 0.81
N ILE A 78 5.51 -9.04 -0.18
CA ILE A 78 5.43 -8.25 -1.41
C ILE A 78 4.18 -8.61 -2.23
N ALA A 79 3.86 -9.90 -2.38
CA ALA A 79 2.68 -10.34 -3.10
C ALA A 79 1.39 -9.82 -2.46
N LEU A 80 1.27 -9.92 -1.12
CA LEU A 80 0.15 -9.36 -0.37
C LEU A 80 0.05 -7.84 -0.53
N ASN A 81 1.18 -7.13 -0.60
CA ASN A 81 1.17 -5.68 -0.85
C ASN A 81 0.60 -5.35 -2.22
N ILE A 82 1.02 -6.07 -3.27
CA ILE A 82 0.48 -5.89 -4.62
C ILE A 82 -1.02 -6.17 -4.65
N ILE A 83 -1.46 -7.27 -4.03
CA ILE A 83 -2.88 -7.62 -3.94
C ILE A 83 -3.68 -6.54 -3.20
N ALA A 84 -3.15 -6.00 -2.11
CA ALA A 84 -3.80 -4.93 -1.36
C ALA A 84 -3.96 -3.67 -2.20
N LEU A 85 -2.91 -3.23 -2.91
CA LEU A 85 -2.94 -2.04 -3.78
C LEU A 85 -3.95 -2.21 -4.92
N LEU A 86 -4.00 -3.39 -5.55
CA LEU A 86 -4.98 -3.69 -6.61
C LEU A 86 -6.41 -3.75 -6.05
N SER A 87 -6.59 -4.33 -4.86
CA SER A 87 -7.88 -4.38 -4.17
C SER A 87 -8.40 -2.98 -3.82
N LEU A 88 -7.52 -2.05 -3.44
CA LEU A 88 -7.90 -0.66 -3.18
C LEU A 88 -8.42 0.03 -4.45
N VAL A 89 -7.75 -0.14 -5.59
CA VAL A 89 -8.24 0.40 -6.87
C VAL A 89 -9.59 -0.21 -7.25
N PHE A 90 -9.73 -1.52 -7.07
CA PHE A 90 -11.00 -2.21 -7.33
C PHE A 90 -12.13 -1.72 -6.42
N ALA A 91 -11.85 -1.49 -5.13
CA ALA A 91 -12.82 -0.92 -4.20
C ALA A 91 -13.26 0.49 -4.63
N VAL A 92 -12.32 1.35 -5.05
CA VAL A 92 -12.66 2.68 -5.60
C VAL A 92 -13.53 2.54 -6.86
N ALA A 93 -13.20 1.61 -7.76
CA ALA A 93 -13.98 1.39 -8.98
C ALA A 93 -15.45 1.04 -8.71
N LEU A 94 -15.72 0.29 -7.64
CA LEU A 94 -17.07 -0.11 -7.25
C LEU A 94 -17.81 0.98 -6.45
N LEU A 95 -17.11 1.69 -5.57
CA LEU A 95 -17.74 2.59 -4.61
C LEU A 95 -17.83 4.03 -5.12
N GLN A 96 -16.83 4.51 -5.84
CA GLN A 96 -16.66 5.89 -6.28
C GLN A 96 -15.89 5.94 -7.61
N PHE A 97 -16.49 5.42 -8.69
CA PHE A 97 -15.85 5.28 -10.01
C PHE A 97 -15.24 6.58 -10.54
N GLU A 98 -15.90 7.72 -10.30
CA GLU A 98 -15.46 9.04 -10.77
C GLU A 98 -14.04 9.40 -10.30
N LEU A 99 -13.63 8.91 -9.12
CA LEU A 99 -12.29 9.14 -8.58
C LEU A 99 -11.19 8.50 -9.42
N LEU A 100 -11.50 7.49 -10.25
CA LEU A 100 -10.51 6.83 -11.10
C LEU A 100 -10.01 7.73 -12.25
N ILE A 101 -10.80 8.73 -12.65
CA ILE A 101 -10.51 9.59 -13.80
C ILE A 101 -10.10 11.01 -13.41
N GLU A 102 -9.97 11.29 -12.11
CA GLU A 102 -9.44 12.56 -11.62
C GLU A 102 -7.95 12.73 -11.96
N ALA A 103 -7.49 13.98 -11.96
CA ALA A 103 -6.09 14.31 -12.26
C ALA A 103 -5.09 13.67 -11.26
N PHE A 104 -5.52 13.49 -10.01
CA PHE A 104 -4.77 12.80 -8.96
C PHE A 104 -5.60 11.62 -8.45
N ASN A 105 -5.57 10.52 -9.21
CA ASN A 105 -6.41 9.36 -8.96
C ASN A 105 -5.65 8.23 -8.25
N PRO A 106 -6.37 7.30 -7.59
CA PRO A 106 -5.76 6.14 -6.95
C PRO A 106 -5.15 5.15 -7.96
N VAL A 107 -5.52 5.17 -9.24
CA VAL A 107 -4.93 4.27 -10.24
C VAL A 107 -3.44 4.57 -10.39
N THR A 108 -3.08 5.83 -10.63
CA THR A 108 -1.68 6.24 -10.84
C THR A 108 -0.83 5.99 -9.60
N THR A 109 -1.36 6.27 -8.41
CA THR A 109 -0.66 6.05 -7.15
C THR A 109 -0.42 4.55 -6.90
N ASN A 110 -1.47 3.73 -6.95
CA ASN A 110 -1.35 2.29 -6.67
C ASN A 110 -0.53 1.56 -7.74
N ALA A 111 -0.70 1.88 -9.02
CA ALA A 111 0.10 1.29 -10.10
C ALA A 111 1.59 1.57 -9.92
N SER A 112 1.94 2.80 -9.54
CA SER A 112 3.34 3.17 -9.25
C SER A 112 3.90 2.35 -8.08
N LEU A 113 3.15 2.18 -6.99
CA LEU A 113 3.57 1.36 -5.85
C LEU A 113 3.66 -0.14 -6.19
N VAL A 114 2.82 -0.64 -7.09
CA VAL A 114 2.94 -2.01 -7.63
C VAL A 114 4.25 -2.17 -8.40
N VAL A 115 4.61 -1.22 -9.27
CA VAL A 115 5.89 -1.25 -9.99
C VAL A 115 7.08 -1.26 -9.02
N LEU A 116 7.05 -0.40 -7.99
CA LEU A 116 8.10 -0.40 -6.95
C LEU A 116 8.16 -1.73 -6.18
N SER A 117 7.01 -2.36 -5.94
CA SER A 117 6.94 -3.69 -5.32
C SER A 117 7.58 -4.76 -6.19
N LEU A 118 7.35 -4.71 -7.51
CA LEU A 118 7.94 -5.65 -8.47
C LEU A 118 9.48 -5.52 -8.55
N ILE A 119 10.03 -4.30 -8.41
CA ILE A 119 11.48 -4.09 -8.34
C ILE A 119 12.08 -4.86 -7.16
N ILE A 120 11.45 -4.78 -5.97
CA ILE A 120 11.90 -5.51 -4.78
C ILE A 120 11.74 -7.01 -4.99
N TYR A 121 10.63 -7.45 -5.57
CA TYR A 121 10.35 -8.87 -5.82
C TYR A 121 11.40 -9.49 -6.74
N GLN A 122 11.75 -8.83 -7.84
CA GLN A 122 12.77 -9.28 -8.78
C GLN A 122 14.15 -9.39 -8.11
N ASP A 123 14.51 -8.44 -7.24
CA ASP A 123 15.76 -8.49 -6.47
C ASP A 123 15.79 -9.71 -5.53
N ASN A 124 14.70 -9.98 -4.82
CA ASN A 124 14.60 -11.15 -3.95
C ASN A 124 14.68 -12.47 -4.71
N LEU A 125 14.09 -12.58 -5.91
CA LEU A 125 14.22 -13.77 -6.76
C LEU A 125 15.66 -14.00 -7.23
N LYS A 126 16.36 -12.94 -7.65
CA LYS A 126 17.79 -13.03 -8.01
C LYS A 126 18.62 -13.52 -6.82
N ALA A 127 18.38 -12.97 -5.63
CA ALA A 127 19.04 -13.37 -4.40
C ALA A 127 18.87 -14.86 -4.08
N GLN A 128 17.64 -15.38 -4.22
CA GLN A 128 17.31 -16.78 -3.94
C GLN A 128 17.95 -17.73 -4.95
N ASN A 129 17.97 -17.36 -6.24
CA ASN A 129 18.58 -18.19 -7.28
C ASN A 129 20.10 -18.27 -7.15
N SER A 130 20.77 -17.19 -6.76
CA SER A 130 22.21 -17.20 -6.48
C SER A 130 22.60 -17.99 -5.23
N ALA A 131 21.65 -18.29 -4.35
CA ALA A 131 21.89 -19.02 -3.10
C ALA A 131 21.66 -20.54 -3.21
N LYS A 132 21.11 -21.03 -4.32
CA LYS A 132 20.98 -22.48 -4.56
C LYS A 132 22.34 -23.05 -5.02
N PRO A 133 22.90 -24.08 -4.35
CA PRO A 133 24.08 -24.76 -4.86
C PRO A 133 23.73 -25.48 -6.19
N HIS A 134 24.63 -25.35 -7.17
CA HIS A 134 24.57 -26.08 -8.44
C HIS A 134 24.79 -27.58 -8.23
#